data_AF-A0A2N5KV90-F1
#
_entry.id   AF-A0A2N5KV90-F1
#
_cell.length_a   1.000
_cell.length_b   1.000
_cell.length_c   1.000
_cell.angle_alpha   90.00
_cell.angle_beta   90.00
_cell.angle_gamma   90.00
#
_symmetry.space_group_name_H-M   'P 1'
#
loop_
_entity.id
_entity.type
_entity.pdbx_description
1 polymer ?
#
loop_
_entity_poly.entity_id
_entity_poly.type
_entity_poly.pdbx_seq_one_letter_code
_entity_poly.pdbx_strand_id
1 'polypeptide(L)' 'RGAHPEEALSMTASAVYGVLEETHRAHAREIRLIAAQDAIADPPDRFPARRVR' A
#
# COMPACT_ATOMS: atom_id res chain seq x y z
N ARG A 1 10.24 11.59 -5.47
CA ARG A 1 9.09 12.44 -5.08
C ARG A 1 9.38 12.93 -3.66
N GLY A 2 9.46 14.24 -3.42
CA GLY A 2 9.83 14.81 -2.11
C GLY A 2 8.65 14.83 -1.13
N ALA A 3 8.01 13.68 -0.89
CA ALA A 3 6.87 13.57 0.01
C ALA A 3 7.28 13.79 1.47
N HIS A 4 6.36 14.32 2.27
CA HIS A 4 6.59 14.42 3.72
C HIS A 4 6.64 13.02 4.34
N PRO A 5 7.43 12.79 5.42
CA PRO A 5 7.60 11.46 6.00
C PRO A 5 6.29 10.76 6.40
N GLU A 6 5.32 11.51 6.92
CA GLU A 6 3.99 11.03 7.28
C GLU A 6 3.20 10.51 6.07
N GLU A 7 3.27 11.24 4.96
CA GLU A 7 2.59 10.91 3.71
C GLU A 7 3.23 9.68 3.07
N ALA A 8 4.56 9.66 3.01
CA ALA A 8 5.33 8.52 2.49
C ALA A 8 5.01 7.23 3.27
N LEU A 9 4.91 7.30 4.60
CA LEU A 9 4.57 6.16 5.43
C LEU A 9 3.13 5.67 5.18
N SER A 10 2.15 6.60 5.15
CA SER A 10 0.75 6.27 4.88
C SER A 10 0.57 5.60 3.50
N MET A 11 1.14 6.21 2.45
CA MET A 11 1.06 5.69 1.09
C MET A 11 1.71 4.31 0.97
N THR A 12 2.89 4.13 1.58
CA THR A 12 3.62 2.85 1.51
C THR A 12 2.84 1.73 2.21
N ALA A 13 2.31 2.00 3.42
CA ALA A 13 1.52 1.02 4.16
C ALA A 13 0.26 0.62 3.37
N SER A 14 -0.42 1.60 2.79
CA SER A 14 -1.63 1.38 1.99
C SER A 14 -1.35 0.62 0.70
N ALA A 15 -0.24 0.91 0.02
CA ALA A 15 0.17 0.19 -1.19
C ALA A 15 0.50 -1.28 -0.90
N VAL A 16 1.30 -1.53 0.14
CA VAL A 16 1.66 -2.90 0.56
C VAL A 16 0.42 -3.68 0.98
N TYR A 17 -0.51 -3.04 1.71
CA TYR A 17 -1.78 -3.68 2.05
C TYR A 17 -2.58 -4.06 0.81
N GLY A 18 -2.73 -3.17 -0.17
CA GLY A 18 -3.45 -3.47 -1.41
C GLY A 18 -2.83 -4.65 -2.17
N VAL A 19 -1.51 -4.73 -2.22
CA VAL A 19 -0.78 -5.88 -2.80
C VAL A 19 -1.09 -7.18 -2.07
N LEU A 20 -1.10 -7.17 -0.73
CA LEU A 20 -1.41 -8.34 0.08
C LEU A 20 -2.89 -8.72 -0.01
N GLU A 21 -3.79 -7.74 -0.09
CA GLU A 21 -5.22 -7.95 -0.25
C GLU A 21 -5.53 -8.63 -1.59
N GLU A 22 -4.97 -8.13 -2.69
CA GLU A 22 -5.12 -8.75 -4.01
C GLU A 22 -4.49 -10.15 -4.07
N THR A 23 -3.33 -10.33 -3.42
CA THR A 23 -2.70 -11.65 -3.31
C THR A 23 -3.59 -12.65 -2.56
N HIS A 24 -4.19 -12.20 -1.46
CA HIS A 24 -5.08 -13.02 -0.64
C HIS A 24 -6.39 -13.37 -1.37
N ARG A 25 -7.04 -12.37 -2.01
CA ARG A 25 -8.28 -12.58 -2.79
C ARG A 25 -8.09 -13.55 -3.94
N ALA A 26 -6.90 -13.57 -4.55
CA ALA A 26 -6.55 -14.51 -5.61
C ALA A 26 -6.22 -15.92 -5.10
N HIS A 27 -6.24 -16.16 -3.78
CA HIS A 27 -5.75 -17.39 -3.14
C HIS A 27 -4.35 -17.80 -3.63
N ALA A 28 -3.51 -16.81 -3.94
CA ALA A 28 -2.20 -17.03 -4.52
C ALA A 28 -1.14 -17.18 -3.42
N ARG A 29 -0.21 -18.12 -3.63
CA ARG A 29 0.99 -18.23 -2.79
C ARG A 29 1.99 -17.11 -3.09
N GLU A 30 2.06 -16.65 -4.33
CA GLU A 30 2.99 -15.61 -4.78
C GLU A 30 2.33 -14.24 -4.87
N ILE A 31 3.12 -13.20 -4.60
CA ILE A 31 2.66 -11.81 -4.63
C ILE A 31 2.17 -11.43 -6.03
N ARG A 32 0.96 -10.85 -6.08
CA ARG A 32 0.29 -10.45 -7.31
C ARG A 32 0.62 -9.01 -7.74
N LEU A 33 1.90 -8.71 -7.96
CA LEU A 33 2.38 -7.33 -8.23
C LEU A 33 1.68 -6.64 -9.40
N ILE A 34 1.56 -7.31 -10.56
CA ILE A 34 0.94 -6.71 -11.75
C ILE A 34 -0.57 -6.49 -11.55
N ALA A 35 -1.25 -7.45 -10.91
CA ALA A 35 -2.69 -7.31 -10.66
C ALA A 35 -2.98 -6.19 -9.63
N ALA A 36 -2.05 -5.94 -8.70
CA ALA A 36 -2.16 -4.90 -7.69
C ALA A 36 -1.56 -3.55 -8.11
N GLN A 37 -1.21 -3.35 -9.39
CA GLN A 37 -0.51 -2.14 -9.84
C GLN A 37 -1.25 -0.84 -9.55
N ASP A 38 -2.58 -0.86 -9.58
CA ASP A 38 -3.40 0.32 -9.28
C ASP A 38 -3.21 0.75 -7.82
N ALA A 39 -3.18 -0.20 -6.88
CA ALA A 39 -2.91 0.07 -5.46
C ALA A 39 -1.47 0.50 -5.18
N ILE A 40 -0.52 0.22 -6.09
CA ILE A 40 0.86 0.69 -6.00
C ILE A 40 0.98 2.12 -6.56
N ALA A 41 0.32 2.38 -7.69
CA ALA A 41 0.38 3.66 -8.39
C ALA A 41 -0.42 4.76 -7.70
N ASP A 42 -1.61 4.40 -7.20
CA ASP A 42 -2.56 5.26 -6.50
C ASP A 42 -3.11 4.54 -5.25
N PRO A 43 -2.33 4.48 -4.16
CA PRO A 43 -2.72 3.76 -2.95
C PRO A 43 -3.93 4.44 -2.28
N PRO A 44 -4.96 3.71 -1.85
CA PRO A 44 -6.10 4.29 -1.15
C PRO A 44 -5.67 4.85 0.21
N ASP A 45 -6.22 6.01 0.61
CA ASP A 45 -5.93 6.62 1.92
C ASP A 45 -6.61 5.83 3.06
N ARG A 46 -5.92 4.80 3.55
CA ARG A 46 -6.46 3.84 4.53
C ARG A 46 -5.74 3.90 5.88
N PHE A 47 -4.45 4.17 5.90
CA PHE A 47 -3.62 4.06 7.11
C PHE A 47 -2.96 5.39 7.48
N PRO A 48 -3.68 6.30 8.19
CA PRO A 48 -3.13 7.60 8.55
C PRO A 48 -1.93 7.45 9.49
N ALA A 49 -0.83 8.12 9.15
CA ALA A 49 0.35 8.16 10.00
C ALA A 49 0.11 9.06 11.21
N ARG A 50 0.50 8.58 12.40
CA ARG A 50 0.43 9.35 13.65
C ARG A 50 1.83 9.59 14.20
N ARG A 51 2.18 10.87 14.40
CA ARG A 51 3.40 11.26 15.11
C ARG A 51 3.28 10.92 16.59
N VAL A 52 4.31 10.31 17.16
CA VAL A 52 4.26 9.77 18.53
C VAL A 52 5.14 10.51 19.54
N ARG A 53 6.10 11.32 19.10
CA ARG A 53 6.97 12.19 19.90
C ARG A 53 7.43 13.37 19.06
#